data_AF-A0A7J4ADD1-F1
#
_entry.id   AF-A0A7J4ADD1-F1
#
_cell.length_a   1.000
_cell.length_b   1.000
_cell.length_c   1.000
_cell.angle_alpha   90.00
_cell.angle_beta   90.00
_cell.angle_gamma   90.00
#
_symmetry.space_group_name_H-M   'P 1'
#
loop_
_entity.id
_entity.type
_entity.pdbx_description
1 polymer ?
#
loop_
_entity_poly.entity_id
_entity_poly.type
_entity_poly.pdbx_seq_one_letter_code
_entity_poly.pdbx_strand_id
1 'polypeptide(L)'
;YRTGAILVGKTYLSGNFVAIYLLNEEQIAKDLAGELNKLVLAAWNITRIGSKESIASINNVELLEAKKIDSEKVSTILYFPRFLSSEIISGKYYIETFWEGGWGRDYYKKPVDYVVPGSKVPIESMPIEVKLSDKALAYQIKEEDEVLIVKR
;
A
#
# COMPACT_ATOMS: atom_id res chain seq x y z
N TYR A 1 20.04 12.14 -21.89
CA TYR A 1 20.83 11.36 -20.91
C TYR A 1 21.30 12.29 -19.80
N ARG A 2 20.74 12.17 -18.59
CA ARG A 2 21.25 12.85 -17.39
C ARG A 2 21.80 11.79 -16.44
N THR A 3 23.00 11.31 -16.74
CA THR A 3 23.80 10.47 -15.86
C THR A 3 24.55 11.38 -14.88
N GLY A 4 24.24 11.31 -13.58
CA GLY A 4 25.08 11.91 -12.53
C GLY A 4 24.39 12.70 -11.43
N ALA A 5 23.11 13.06 -11.55
CA ALA A 5 22.34 13.65 -10.44
C ALA A 5 21.36 12.61 -9.89
N ILE A 6 21.65 12.01 -8.73
CA ILE A 6 20.73 11.11 -8.05
C ILE A 6 19.63 11.97 -7.37
N LEU A 7 18.69 12.45 -8.18
CA LEU A 7 17.35 12.90 -7.77
C LEU A 7 16.32 11.92 -8.35
N VAL A 8 16.54 10.62 -8.17
CA VAL A 8 15.55 9.60 -8.55
C VAL A 8 14.78 9.20 -7.29
N GLY A 9 13.48 9.49 -7.26
CA GLY A 9 12.56 9.02 -6.20
C GLY A 9 12.23 10.01 -5.08
N LYS A 10 12.63 11.29 -5.15
CA LYS A 10 12.18 12.31 -4.18
C LYS A 10 10.84 12.91 -4.60
N THR A 11 9.86 12.81 -3.72
CA THR A 11 8.52 13.41 -3.89
C THR A 11 8.26 14.38 -2.75
N TYR A 12 7.67 15.53 -3.07
CA TYR A 12 7.18 16.48 -2.06
C TYR A 12 5.71 16.21 -1.80
N LEU A 13 5.36 16.03 -0.53
CA LEU A 13 3.98 15.89 -0.08
C LEU A 13 3.70 16.97 0.97
N SER A 14 2.62 17.71 0.75
CA SER A 14 2.06 18.62 1.76
C SER A 14 0.72 18.04 2.19
N GLY A 15 0.74 17.10 3.14
CA GLY A 15 -0.46 16.41 3.60
C GLY A 15 -0.16 15.21 4.48
N ASN A 16 -1.21 14.44 4.79
CA ASN A 16 -1.13 13.18 5.51
C ASN A 16 -1.36 12.02 4.54
N PHE A 17 -0.91 10.83 4.90
CA PHE A 17 -1.26 9.59 4.20
C PHE A 17 -1.45 8.47 5.22
N VAL A 18 -2.11 7.40 4.78
CA VAL A 18 -2.32 6.19 5.57
C VAL A 18 -1.46 5.08 4.99
N ALA A 19 -0.74 4.37 5.85
CA ALA A 19 -0.02 3.16 5.50
C ALA A 19 -0.67 1.99 6.22
N ILE A 20 -0.98 0.93 5.46
CA ILE A 20 -1.72 -0.22 5.97
C ILE A 20 -0.87 -1.47 5.75
N TYR A 21 -0.78 -2.30 6.78
CA TYR A 21 -0.09 -3.58 6.75
C TYR A 21 -1.09 -4.69 7.07
N LEU A 22 -1.25 -5.64 6.15
CA LEU A 22 -1.98 -6.87 6.43
C LEU A 22 -1.03 -7.86 7.10
N LEU A 23 -1.45 -8.41 8.23
CA LEU A 23 -0.63 -9.24 9.08
C LEU A 23 -1.15 -10.68 9.11
N ASN A 24 -0.23 -11.65 9.07
CA ASN A 24 -0.57 -13.05 9.27
C ASN A 24 -0.51 -13.38 10.77
N GLU A 25 -1.64 -13.78 11.34
CA GLU A 25 -1.79 -14.04 12.77
C GLU A 25 -0.91 -15.20 13.26
N GLU A 26 -0.82 -16.30 12.50
CA GLU A 26 0.03 -17.46 12.85
C GLU A 26 1.50 -17.06 12.91
N GLN A 27 1.96 -16.25 11.95
CA GLN A 27 3.33 -15.77 11.91
C GLN A 27 3.63 -14.81 13.06
N ILE A 28 2.68 -13.94 13.43
CA ILE A 28 2.81 -13.06 14.60
C ILE A 28 2.88 -13.86 15.90
N ALA A 29 2.02 -14.86 16.06
CA ALA A 29 2.02 -15.71 17.25
C ALA A 29 3.39 -16.40 17.42
N LYS A 30 4.00 -16.82 16.32
CA LYS A 30 5.33 -17.44 16.31
C LYS A 30 6.47 -16.46 16.59
N ASP A 31 6.51 -15.32 15.89
CA ASP A 31 7.67 -14.42 15.91
C ASP A 31 7.63 -13.42 17.07
N LEU A 32 6.43 -13.03 17.50
CA LEU A 32 6.20 -12.02 18.53
C LEU A 32 5.55 -12.61 19.78
N ALA A 33 5.41 -13.93 19.88
CA ALA A 33 4.71 -14.61 20.97
C ALA A 33 3.30 -14.05 21.24
N GLY A 34 2.63 -13.56 20.18
CA GLY A 34 1.30 -12.95 20.27
C GLY A 34 1.29 -11.52 20.84
N GLU A 35 2.44 -10.88 21.07
CA GLU A 35 2.52 -9.53 21.62
C GLU A 35 2.23 -8.45 20.55
N LEU A 36 0.97 -8.35 20.13
CA LEU A 36 0.48 -7.37 19.16
C LEU A 36 0.78 -5.91 19.56
N ASN A 37 0.83 -5.62 20.87
CA ASN A 37 1.17 -4.29 21.38
C ASN A 37 2.58 -3.83 20.96
N LYS A 38 3.53 -4.75 20.74
CA LYS A 38 4.86 -4.39 20.23
C LYS A 38 4.78 -3.80 18.82
N LEU A 39 3.86 -4.28 17.98
CA LEU A 39 3.65 -3.74 16.63
C LEU A 39 3.07 -2.33 16.69
N VAL A 40 2.10 -2.10 17.57
CA VAL A 40 1.50 -0.77 17.79
C VAL A 40 2.58 0.22 18.25
N LEU A 41 3.40 -0.17 19.24
CA LEU A 41 4.51 0.66 19.72
C LEU A 41 5.57 0.89 18.63
N ALA A 42 5.90 -0.13 17.83
CA ALA A 42 6.83 0.02 16.72
C ALA A 42 6.31 1.00 15.67
N ALA A 43 5.01 0.95 15.35
CA ALA A 43 4.37 1.88 14.43
C ALA A 43 4.45 3.32 14.95
N TRP A 44 4.16 3.57 16.23
CA TRP A 44 4.33 4.90 16.85
C TRP A 44 5.77 5.44 16.81
N ASN A 45 6.77 4.56 16.80
CA ASN A 45 8.18 4.94 16.77
C ASN A 45 8.74 5.17 15.35
N ILE A 46 7.92 5.09 14.30
CA ILE A 46 8.34 5.46 12.95
C ILE A 46 8.55 6.97 12.89
N THR A 47 9.80 7.39 12.69
CA THR A 47 10.19 8.82 12.62
C THR A 47 10.55 9.29 11.21
N ARG A 48 10.60 8.37 10.23
CA ARG A 48 10.91 8.66 8.83
C ARG A 48 10.42 7.57 7.90
N ILE A 49 10.13 7.92 6.65
CA ILE A 49 9.77 6.98 5.58
C ILE A 49 10.63 7.29 4.35
N GLY A 50 11.61 6.44 4.06
CA GLY A 50 12.59 6.67 2.99
C GLY A 50 13.93 7.18 3.53
N SER A 51 14.44 8.28 2.98
CA SER A 51 15.76 8.81 3.30
C SER A 51 15.78 9.54 4.67
N LYS A 52 16.96 9.95 5.14
CA LYS A 52 17.11 10.67 6.42
C LYS A 52 16.38 12.03 6.46
N GLU A 53 16.10 12.62 5.30
CA GLU A 53 15.37 13.88 5.18
C GLU A 53 13.84 13.70 5.13
N SER A 54 13.34 12.48 4.94
CA SER A 54 11.92 12.15 4.84
C SER A 54 11.30 11.93 6.23
N ILE A 55 11.37 12.94 7.08
CA ILE A 55 10.84 12.91 8.45
C ILE A 55 9.31 12.77 8.40
N ALA A 56 8.77 11.91 9.26
CA ALA A 56 7.35 11.70 9.42
C ALA A 56 6.96 11.76 10.91
N SER A 57 5.75 12.23 11.18
CA SER A 57 5.13 12.13 12.51
C SER A 57 3.91 11.23 12.39
N ILE A 58 3.80 10.27 13.29
CA ILE A 58 2.65 9.38 13.36
C ILE A 58 1.59 10.07 14.21
N ASN A 59 0.39 10.23 13.65
CA ASN A 59 -0.72 10.92 14.31
C ASN A 59 -1.78 9.93 14.82
N ASN A 60 -1.82 8.71 14.29
CA ASN A 60 -2.76 7.66 14.68
C ASN A 60 -2.19 6.28 14.33
N VAL A 61 -2.49 5.29 15.17
CA VAL A 61 -2.17 3.87 14.93
C VAL A 61 -3.37 3.05 15.38
N GLU A 62 -3.90 2.24 14.47
CA GLU A 62 -5.01 1.34 14.73
C GLU A 62 -4.61 -0.10 14.41
N LEU A 63 -5.02 -1.03 15.27
CA LEU A 63 -4.97 -2.45 14.99
C LEU A 63 -6.40 -2.91 14.76
N LEU A 64 -6.69 -3.38 13.55
CA LEU A 64 -8.04 -3.71 13.09
C LEU A 64 -8.08 -5.15 12.61
N GLU A 65 -9.24 -5.78 12.76
CA GLU A 65 -9.51 -7.08 12.17
C GLU A 65 -9.88 -6.91 10.69
N ALA A 66 -9.12 -7.58 9.82
CA ALA A 66 -9.34 -7.52 8.39
C ALA A 66 -10.37 -8.60 7.98
N LYS A 67 -11.53 -8.17 7.47
CA LYS A 67 -12.60 -9.08 7.05
C LYS A 67 -12.45 -9.45 5.59
N LYS A 68 -12.30 -10.73 5.30
CA LYS A 68 -12.23 -11.21 3.91
C LYS A 68 -13.55 -10.92 3.19
N ILE A 69 -13.45 -10.42 1.97
CA ILE A 69 -14.59 -10.17 1.08
C ILE A 69 -14.68 -11.30 0.06
N ASP A 70 -15.81 -12.00 0.04
CA ASP A 70 -16.11 -13.02 -0.97
C ASP A 70 -16.94 -12.42 -2.13
N SER A 71 -16.34 -11.44 -2.83
CA SER A 71 -16.91 -10.79 -4.02
C SER A 71 -15.84 -10.64 -5.10
N GLU A 72 -16.21 -10.85 -6.36
CA GLU A 72 -15.34 -10.56 -7.50
C GLU A 72 -15.20 -9.06 -7.78
N LYS A 73 -16.14 -8.24 -7.29
CA LYS A 73 -16.16 -6.79 -7.50
C LYS A 73 -16.02 -6.08 -6.17
N VAL A 74 -15.08 -5.15 -6.09
CA VAL A 74 -14.82 -4.35 -4.88
C VAL A 74 -14.60 -2.89 -5.24
N SER A 75 -14.99 -2.00 -4.34
CA SER A 75 -14.60 -0.59 -4.36
C SER A 75 -13.35 -0.42 -3.50
N THR A 76 -12.35 0.33 -3.96
CA THR A 76 -11.15 0.61 -3.16
C THR A 76 -10.58 2.00 -3.41
N ILE A 77 -10.15 2.67 -2.33
CA ILE A 77 -9.29 3.87 -2.37
C ILE A 77 -7.79 3.53 -2.26
N LEU A 78 -7.45 2.26 -2.05
CA LEU A 78 -6.09 1.80 -1.78
C LEU A 78 -5.41 1.35 -3.07
N TYR A 79 -4.10 1.61 -3.18
CA TYR A 79 -3.32 1.18 -4.34
C TYR A 79 -3.05 -0.33 -4.27
N PHE A 80 -2.95 -0.98 -5.44
CA PHE A 80 -2.68 -2.41 -5.53
C PHE A 80 -1.96 -2.78 -6.83
N PRO A 81 -1.21 -3.89 -6.88
CA PRO A 81 -0.59 -4.35 -8.11
C PRO A 81 -1.62 -4.62 -9.22
N ARG A 82 -1.43 -4.05 -10.41
CA ARG A 82 -2.37 -4.09 -11.54
C ARG A 82 -2.81 -5.50 -11.92
N PHE A 83 -1.90 -6.48 -11.83
CA PHE A 83 -2.20 -7.87 -12.18
C PHE A 83 -3.18 -8.56 -11.21
N LEU A 84 -3.51 -7.94 -10.08
CA LEU A 84 -4.52 -8.42 -9.14
C LEU A 84 -5.95 -8.05 -9.56
N SER A 85 -6.12 -7.12 -10.50
CA SER A 85 -7.41 -6.84 -11.13
C SER A 85 -7.47 -7.42 -12.54
N SER A 86 -8.61 -7.98 -12.93
CA SER A 86 -8.89 -8.29 -14.34
C SER A 86 -9.40 -7.07 -15.11
N GLU A 87 -10.07 -6.15 -14.42
CA GLU A 87 -10.72 -4.98 -15.01
C GLU A 87 -10.86 -3.86 -13.97
N ILE A 88 -10.71 -2.60 -14.40
CA ILE A 88 -11.15 -1.42 -13.63
C ILE A 88 -12.47 -0.96 -14.22
N ILE A 89 -13.55 -1.11 -13.45
CA ILE A 89 -14.93 -0.93 -13.90
C ILE A 89 -15.26 0.56 -14.01
N SER A 90 -14.91 1.33 -12.97
CA SER A 90 -15.26 2.75 -12.87
C SER A 90 -14.31 3.50 -11.94
N GLY A 91 -14.39 4.84 -11.99
CA GLY A 91 -13.59 5.73 -11.15
C GLY A 91 -12.30 6.22 -11.80
N LYS A 92 -11.72 7.26 -11.20
CA LYS A 92 -10.48 7.90 -11.67
C LYS A 92 -9.28 7.15 -11.08
N TYR A 93 -8.29 6.81 -11.90
CA TYR A 93 -7.05 6.20 -11.43
C TYR A 93 -5.89 6.59 -12.33
N TYR A 94 -4.68 6.32 -11.86
CA TYR A 94 -3.47 6.32 -12.69
C TYR A 94 -2.64 5.07 -12.40
N ILE A 95 -1.71 4.76 -13.29
CA ILE A 95 -0.78 3.65 -13.12
C ILE A 95 0.58 4.23 -12.73
N GLU A 96 1.19 3.65 -11.70
CA GLU A 96 2.57 3.95 -11.32
C GLU A 96 3.38 2.66 -11.27
N THR A 97 4.58 2.67 -11.86
CA THR A 97 5.46 1.50 -11.88
C THR A 97 6.47 1.60 -10.73
N PHE A 98 6.46 0.61 -9.85
CA PHE A 98 7.43 0.46 -8.77
C PHE A 98 8.34 -0.74 -9.01
N TRP A 99 9.43 -0.84 -8.24
CA TRP A 99 10.38 -1.95 -8.32
C TRP A 99 10.16 -2.88 -7.14
N GLU A 100 9.84 -4.14 -7.41
CA GLU A 100 9.91 -5.20 -6.39
C GLU A 100 11.39 -5.38 -5.99
N GLY A 101 11.68 -5.45 -4.69
CA GLY A 101 13.05 -5.62 -4.16
C GLY A 101 13.77 -4.33 -3.74
N GLY A 102 13.31 -3.13 -4.10
CA GLY A 102 13.86 -1.87 -3.56
C GLY A 102 15.19 -1.39 -4.16
N TRP A 103 15.97 -0.62 -3.38
CA TRP A 103 17.04 0.28 -3.86
C TRP A 103 18.49 -0.14 -3.53
N GLY A 104 18.81 -1.44 -3.50
CA GLY A 104 20.21 -1.86 -3.38
C GLY A 104 20.83 -2.25 -4.73
N ARG A 105 22.16 -2.29 -4.78
CA ARG A 105 22.92 -2.57 -6.03
C ARG A 105 22.62 -3.96 -6.61
N ASP A 106 22.37 -4.93 -5.73
CA ASP A 106 22.23 -6.34 -6.09
C ASP A 106 20.78 -6.85 -6.01
N TYR A 107 19.79 -5.96 -5.87
CA TYR A 107 18.40 -6.37 -5.80
C TYR A 107 17.85 -6.67 -7.19
N TYR A 108 17.10 -7.77 -7.31
CA TYR A 108 16.39 -8.13 -8.53
C TYR A 108 15.33 -7.06 -8.82
N LYS A 109 15.57 -6.27 -9.86
CA LYS A 109 14.73 -5.14 -10.24
C LYS A 109 13.60 -5.61 -11.14
N LYS A 110 12.50 -6.07 -10.54
CA LYS A 110 11.29 -6.40 -11.30
C LYS A 110 10.32 -5.22 -11.27
N PRO A 111 10.06 -4.55 -12.41
CA PRO A 111 9.04 -3.52 -12.45
C PRO A 111 7.66 -4.15 -12.24
N VAL A 112 6.84 -3.53 -11.40
CA VAL A 112 5.47 -3.92 -11.10
C VAL A 112 4.60 -2.68 -11.22
N ASP A 113 3.59 -2.76 -12.08
CA ASP A 113 2.60 -1.70 -12.22
C ASP A 113 1.59 -1.79 -11.09
N TYR A 114 1.30 -0.64 -10.49
CA TYR A 114 0.28 -0.47 -9.48
C TYR A 114 -0.81 0.45 -10.02
N VAL A 115 -2.05 0.09 -9.72
CA VAL A 115 -3.20 0.98 -9.90
C VAL A 115 -3.27 1.85 -8.65
N VAL A 116 -3.28 3.16 -8.84
CA VAL A 116 -3.44 4.14 -7.76
C VAL A 116 -4.79 4.85 -7.95
N PRO A 117 -5.77 4.60 -7.07
CA PRO A 117 -7.07 5.25 -7.11
C PRO A 117 -6.96 6.77 -6.92
N GLY A 118 -7.73 7.53 -7.69
CA GLY A 118 -7.75 8.99 -7.69
C GLY A 118 -6.83 9.64 -8.72
N SER A 119 -6.15 10.72 -8.35
CA SER A 119 -5.38 11.55 -9.26
C SER A 119 -4.01 11.95 -8.74
N LYS A 120 -3.09 12.22 -9.67
CA LYS A 120 -1.68 12.50 -9.37
C LYS A 120 -1.39 14.00 -9.23
N VAL A 121 -2.15 14.85 -9.91
CA VAL A 121 -1.97 16.31 -9.90
C VAL A 121 -3.34 17.02 -9.94
N PRO A 122 -3.82 17.58 -8.81
CA PRO A 122 -3.27 17.41 -7.45
C PRO A 122 -3.34 15.95 -6.99
N ILE A 123 -2.56 15.58 -5.97
CA ILE A 123 -2.65 14.25 -5.36
C ILE A 123 -3.97 14.17 -4.58
N GLU A 124 -4.83 13.25 -4.97
CA GLU A 124 -6.13 13.03 -4.35
C GLU A 124 -6.50 11.55 -4.45
N SER A 125 -6.93 10.94 -3.36
CA SER A 125 -7.45 9.57 -3.35
C SER A 125 -8.95 9.59 -3.61
N MET A 126 -9.41 8.77 -4.56
CA MET A 126 -10.83 8.61 -4.87
C MET A 126 -11.13 7.13 -5.11
N PRO A 127 -12.28 6.62 -4.67
CA PRO A 127 -12.60 5.21 -4.83
C PRO A 127 -12.73 4.83 -6.31
N ILE A 128 -12.29 3.62 -6.62
CA ILE A 128 -12.51 2.97 -7.92
C ILE A 128 -13.17 1.62 -7.71
N GLU A 129 -14.02 1.23 -8.65
CA GLU A 129 -14.57 -0.12 -8.68
C GLU A 129 -13.72 -1.01 -9.58
N VAL A 130 -13.39 -2.20 -9.08
CA VAL A 130 -12.49 -3.13 -9.77
C VAL A 130 -13.05 -4.53 -9.73
N LYS A 131 -12.81 -5.28 -10.80
CA LYS A 131 -13.00 -6.72 -10.84
C LYS A 131 -11.68 -7.42 -10.48
N LEU A 132 -11.71 -8.25 -9.45
CA LEU A 132 -10.58 -9.03 -8.98
C LEU A 132 -10.19 -10.12 -9.98
N SER A 133 -8.89 -10.37 -10.09
CA SER A 133 -8.34 -11.54 -10.78
C SER A 133 -8.45 -12.80 -9.91
N ASP A 134 -8.23 -13.96 -10.53
CA ASP A 134 -8.09 -15.26 -9.87
C ASP A 134 -6.95 -15.32 -8.83
N LYS A 135 -5.97 -14.42 -8.93
CA LYS A 135 -4.80 -14.32 -8.05
C LYS A 135 -4.99 -13.41 -6.86
N ALA A 136 -6.13 -12.76 -6.73
CA ALA A 136 -6.38 -11.76 -5.70
C ALA A 136 -7.24 -12.29 -4.54
N LEU A 137 -7.02 -11.68 -3.38
CA LEU A 137 -7.90 -11.69 -2.23
C LEU A 137 -8.21 -10.22 -1.87
N ALA A 138 -9.41 -9.98 -1.35
CA ALA A 138 -9.82 -8.68 -0.86
C ALA A 138 -10.15 -8.75 0.63
N TYR A 139 -9.73 -7.74 1.37
CA TYR A 139 -10.00 -7.59 2.79
C TYR A 139 -10.52 -6.19 3.09
N GLN A 140 -11.71 -6.10 3.68
CA GLN A 140 -12.24 -4.86 4.23
C GLN A 140 -11.60 -4.58 5.60
N ILE A 141 -11.22 -3.33 5.85
CA ILE A 141 -10.55 -2.94 7.09
C ILE A 141 -11.45 -2.12 8.00
N LYS A 142 -12.03 -1.04 7.47
CA LYS A 142 -12.80 -0.09 8.27
C LYS A 142 -14.00 0.46 7.51
N GLU A 143 -13.75 1.36 6.57
CA GLU A 143 -14.78 1.95 5.71
C GLU A 143 -15.16 1.02 4.54
N GLU A 144 -16.24 1.35 3.83
CA GLU A 144 -16.73 0.55 2.70
C GLU A 144 -15.72 0.46 1.55
N ASP A 145 -14.96 1.53 1.31
CA ASP A 145 -13.96 1.66 0.26
C ASP A 145 -12.51 1.45 0.75
N GLU A 146 -12.30 1.20 2.04
CA GLU A 146 -11.00 0.78 2.60
C GLU A 146 -10.79 -0.73 2.44
N VAL A 147 -10.69 -1.15 1.18
CA VAL A 147 -10.49 -2.55 0.79
C VAL A 147 -9.07 -2.78 0.30
N LEU A 148 -8.31 -3.61 1.02
CA LEU A 148 -7.00 -4.08 0.58
C LEU A 148 -7.15 -5.19 -0.45
N ILE A 149 -6.45 -5.06 -1.57
CA ILE A 149 -6.35 -6.11 -2.59
C ILE A 149 -4.93 -6.67 -2.55
N VAL A 150 -4.82 -7.94 -2.15
CA VAL A 150 -3.54 -8.63 -1.95
C VAL A 150 -3.47 -9.90 -2.81
N LYS A 151 -2.25 -10.38 -3.03
CA LYS A 151 -2.02 -11.64 -3.75
C LYS A 151 -2.41 -12.82 -2.85
N ARG A 152 -3.03 -13.84 -3.44
CA ARG A 152 -3.24 -15.17 -2.85
C ARG A 152 -1.93 -15.85 -2.47
#